data_AF-A0AAP3GXG1-F1
#
_entry.id   AF-A0AAP3GXG1-F1
#
_cell.length_a   1.000
_cell.length_b   1.000
_cell.length_c   1.000
_cell.angle_alpha   90.00
_cell.angle_beta   90.00
_cell.angle_gamma   90.00
#
_symmetry.space_group_name_H-M   'P 1'
#
loop_
_entity.id
_entity.type
_entity.pdbx_description
1 polymer ?
#
loop_
_entity_poly.entity_id
_entity_poly.type
_entity_poly.pdbx_seq_one_letter_code
_entity_poly.pdbx_strand_id
1 'polypeptide(L)'
;MNEVELLKLIRKISLESFSYPFNGKAKINYRFKTTGGRYHLKDRHIEINAHFLKKEYRKDLIGIIKHELCHYYLHTHQMGYKHQNRDFKILLKQVGGSRYAPDIGLAKKIKYTYQCTNCHKLYYRIRRIDLKKYVCGK
;
A
#
# COMPACT_ATOMS: atom_id res chain seq x y z
N MET A 1 -12.24 5.79 -14.19
CA MET A 1 -10.84 5.77 -14.64
C MET A 1 -10.51 4.36 -15.09
N ASN A 2 -10.00 4.16 -16.30
CA ASN A 2 -9.55 2.86 -16.81
C ASN A 2 -8.03 2.68 -16.66
N GLU A 3 -7.47 1.53 -17.03
CA GLU A 3 -6.04 1.22 -16.89
C GLU A 3 -5.14 2.13 -17.74
N VAL A 4 -5.60 2.55 -18.92
CA VAL A 4 -4.84 3.46 -19.81
C VAL A 4 -4.73 4.84 -19.19
N GLU A 5 -5.84 5.37 -18.68
CA GLU A 5 -5.87 6.64 -17.94
C GLU A 5 -5.04 6.57 -16.66
N LEU A 6 -5.11 5.45 -15.93
CA LEU A 6 -4.30 5.22 -14.74
C LEU A 6 -2.81 5.19 -15.08
N LEU A 7 -2.41 4.50 -16.15
CA LEU A 7 -1.02 4.45 -16.60
C LEU A 7 -0.51 5.84 -16.99
N LYS A 8 -1.30 6.62 -17.73
CA LYS A 8 -0.96 8.01 -18.08
C LYS A 8 -0.76 8.86 -16.82
N LEU A 9 -1.64 8.70 -15.83
CA LEU A 9 -1.54 9.40 -14.56
C LEU A 9 -0.28 8.99 -13.77
N ILE A 10 0.01 7.70 -13.66
CA ILE A 10 1.21 7.20 -12.98
C ILE A 10 2.47 7.75 -13.65
N ARG A 11 2.54 7.70 -14.98
CA ARG A 11 3.67 8.26 -15.74
C ARG A 11 3.84 9.75 -15.49
N LYS A 12 2.74 10.51 -15.54
CA LYS A 12 2.76 11.95 -15.25
C LYS A 12 3.35 12.22 -13.85
N ILE A 13 2.83 11.55 -12.82
CA ILE A 13 3.31 11.70 -11.44
C ILE A 13 4.78 11.28 -11.31
N SER A 14 5.19 10.21 -11.99
CA SER A 14 6.57 9.72 -11.98
C SER A 14 7.54 10.79 -12.50
N LEU A 15 7.22 11.39 -13.66
CA LEU A 15 8.04 12.48 -14.19
C LEU A 15 8.01 13.71 -13.28
N GLU A 16 6.85 14.13 -12.80
CA GLU A 16 6.70 15.36 -12.00
C GLU A 16 7.32 15.26 -10.60
N SER A 17 7.23 14.09 -9.95
CA SER A 17 7.64 13.93 -8.54
C SER A 17 9.01 13.27 -8.36
N PHE A 18 9.47 12.50 -9.34
CA PHE A 18 10.73 11.75 -9.25
C PHE A 18 11.72 12.12 -10.36
N SER A 19 11.31 12.96 -11.32
CA SER A 19 12.11 13.27 -12.52
C SER A 19 12.60 12.00 -13.24
N TYR A 20 11.82 10.92 -13.14
CA TYR A 20 12.18 9.60 -13.64
C TYR A 20 10.96 8.94 -14.31
N PRO A 21 11.09 8.38 -15.52
CA PRO A 21 9.96 7.80 -16.24
C PRO A 21 9.51 6.46 -15.63
N PHE A 22 8.19 6.23 -15.60
CA PHE A 22 7.63 4.93 -15.24
C PHE A 22 7.44 4.05 -16.49
N ASN A 23 8.25 3.00 -16.59
CA ASN A 23 8.27 2.07 -17.72
C ASN A 23 7.48 0.76 -17.48
N GLY A 24 6.80 0.66 -16.34
CA GLY A 24 5.98 -0.50 -15.99
C GLY A 24 4.56 -0.48 -16.58
N LYS A 25 3.73 -1.40 -16.08
CA LYS A 25 2.29 -1.47 -16.39
C LYS A 25 1.47 -1.00 -15.18
N ALA A 26 0.27 -0.50 -15.44
CA ALA A 26 -0.73 -0.20 -14.41
C ALA A 26 -1.84 -1.23 -14.49
N LYS A 27 -2.31 -1.71 -13.33
CA LYS A 27 -3.46 -2.61 -13.24
C LYS A 27 -4.45 -2.12 -12.19
N ILE A 28 -5.72 -2.36 -12.42
CA ILE A 28 -6.77 -2.05 -11.43
C ILE A 28 -7.12 -3.32 -10.65
N ASN A 29 -7.01 -3.26 -9.33
CA ASN A 29 -7.35 -4.36 -8.44
C ASN A 29 -8.66 -4.09 -7.68
N TYR A 30 -9.71 -4.83 -8.02
CA TYR A 30 -11.04 -4.75 -7.39
C TYR A 30 -11.16 -5.56 -6.10
N ARG A 31 -10.17 -6.40 -5.76
CA ARG A 31 -10.17 -7.25 -4.57
C ARG A 31 -9.55 -6.57 -3.36
N PHE A 32 -8.80 -5.49 -3.56
CA PHE A 32 -8.20 -4.72 -2.47
C PHE A 32 -9.28 -4.04 -1.62
N LYS A 33 -9.16 -4.18 -0.30
CA LYS A 33 -10.05 -3.53 0.67
C LYS A 33 -9.33 -2.41 1.39
N THR A 34 -8.28 -2.75 2.13
CA THR A 34 -7.48 -1.82 2.96
C THR A 34 -6.13 -1.47 2.33
N THR A 35 -5.70 -2.21 1.31
CA THR A 35 -4.49 -1.90 0.54
C THR A 35 -4.82 -0.84 -0.50
N GLY A 36 -4.07 0.28 -0.52
CA GLY A 36 -4.26 1.33 -1.52
C GLY A 36 -3.67 0.96 -2.89
N GLY A 37 -2.46 0.39 -2.88
CA GLY A 37 -1.77 -0.05 -4.09
C GLY A 37 -0.72 -1.13 -3.77
N ARG A 38 -0.08 -1.63 -4.83
CA ARG A 38 1.03 -2.56 -4.73
C ARG A 38 1.96 -2.48 -5.92
N TYR A 39 3.24 -2.29 -5.66
CA TYR A 39 4.32 -2.52 -6.60
C TYR A 39 4.78 -3.98 -6.59
N HIS A 40 4.92 -4.58 -7.79
CA HIS A 40 5.40 -5.93 -7.96
C HIS A 40 6.83 -5.96 -8.50
N LEU A 41 7.75 -6.60 -7.79
CA LEU A 41 9.19 -6.60 -8.12
C LEU A 41 9.50 -7.31 -9.45
N LYS A 42 8.82 -8.43 -9.73
CA LYS A 42 9.15 -9.34 -10.84
C LYS A 42 8.97 -8.69 -12.22
N ASP A 43 7.82 -8.06 -12.44
CA ASP A 43 7.40 -7.49 -13.73
C ASP A 43 7.16 -5.98 -13.65
N ARG A 44 7.47 -5.37 -12.49
CA ARG A 44 7.53 -3.92 -12.26
C ARG A 44 6.20 -3.21 -12.53
N HIS A 45 5.07 -3.90 -12.39
CA HIS A 45 3.76 -3.28 -12.51
C HIS A 45 3.26 -2.75 -11.17
N ILE A 46 2.39 -1.75 -11.25
CA ILE A 46 1.70 -1.16 -10.10
C ILE A 46 0.22 -1.54 -10.20
N GLU A 47 -0.28 -2.17 -9.14
CA GLU A 47 -1.71 -2.35 -8.91
C GLU A 47 -2.25 -1.21 -8.06
N ILE A 48 -3.42 -0.70 -8.42
CA ILE A 48 -4.14 0.30 -7.62
C ILE A 48 -5.51 -0.24 -7.26
N ASN A 49 -5.92 -0.01 -6.02
CA ASN A 49 -7.24 -0.37 -5.54
C ASN A 49 -8.32 0.43 -6.28
N ALA A 50 -9.27 -0.29 -6.89
CA ALA A 50 -10.34 0.28 -7.69
C ALA A 50 -11.19 1.32 -6.93
N HIS A 51 -11.32 1.18 -5.60
CA HIS A 51 -12.11 2.10 -4.79
C HIS A 51 -11.55 3.54 -4.78
N PHE A 52 -10.23 3.69 -4.93
CA PHE A 52 -9.56 5.00 -4.97
C PHE A 52 -9.64 5.70 -6.33
N LEU A 53 -10.23 5.04 -7.35
CA LEU A 53 -10.38 5.63 -8.69
C LEU A 53 -11.55 6.62 -8.79
N LYS A 54 -12.39 6.72 -7.75
CA LYS A 54 -13.48 7.70 -7.68
C LYS A 54 -12.91 9.12 -7.53
N LYS A 55 -13.62 10.11 -8.06
CA LYS A 55 -13.20 11.53 -8.05
C LYS A 55 -12.99 12.07 -6.62
N GLU A 56 -13.80 11.62 -5.66
CA GLU A 56 -13.71 12.02 -4.25
C GLU A 56 -12.35 11.67 -3.61
N TYR A 57 -11.72 10.56 -4.01
CA TYR A 57 -10.44 10.09 -3.47
C TYR A 57 -9.23 10.54 -4.29
N ARG A 58 -9.37 11.59 -5.11
CA ARG A 58 -8.31 12.00 -6.04
C ARG A 58 -6.98 12.29 -5.33
N LYS A 59 -7.03 12.95 -4.16
CA LYS A 59 -5.84 13.27 -3.36
C LYS A 59 -5.18 11.99 -2.81
N ASP A 60 -5.98 11.08 -2.28
CA ASP A 60 -5.50 9.81 -1.74
C ASP A 60 -4.89 8.92 -2.83
N LEU A 61 -5.52 8.86 -4.00
CA LEU A 61 -5.00 8.16 -5.17
C LEU A 61 -3.60 8.67 -5.57
N ILE A 62 -3.38 9.98 -5.57
CA ILE A 62 -2.05 10.56 -5.85
C ILE A 62 -1.05 10.12 -4.78
N GLY A 63 -1.43 10.18 -3.51
CA GLY A 63 -0.58 9.75 -2.40
C GLY A 63 -0.20 8.27 -2.48
N ILE A 64 -1.14 7.41 -2.87
CA ILE A 64 -0.93 5.97 -3.10
C ILE A 64 -0.01 5.76 -4.30
N ILE A 65 -0.24 6.43 -5.43
CA ILE A 65 0.62 6.29 -6.61
C ILE A 65 2.06 6.70 -6.28
N LYS A 66 2.26 7.81 -5.56
CA LYS A 66 3.59 8.24 -5.10
C LYS A 66 4.25 7.20 -4.20
N HIS A 67 3.48 6.53 -3.34
CA HIS A 67 3.99 5.43 -2.52
C HIS A 67 4.52 4.28 -3.38
N GLU A 68 3.71 3.80 -4.33
CA GLU A 68 4.12 2.69 -5.20
C GLU A 68 5.30 3.07 -6.12
N LEU A 69 5.35 4.33 -6.55
CA LEU A 69 6.49 4.86 -7.30
C LEU A 69 7.77 4.97 -6.47
N CYS A 70 7.69 5.18 -5.15
CA CYS A 70 8.88 5.12 -4.29
C CYS A 70 9.49 3.72 -4.31
N HIS A 71 8.66 2.67 -4.23
CA HIS A 71 9.15 1.29 -4.36
C HIS A 71 9.79 1.05 -5.72
N TYR A 72 9.11 1.49 -6.79
CA TYR A 72 9.62 1.37 -8.15
C TYR A 72 10.98 2.05 -8.32
N TYR A 73 11.07 3.34 -7.98
CA TYR A 73 12.28 4.14 -8.14
C TYR A 73 13.45 3.54 -7.36
N LEU A 74 13.26 3.21 -6.08
CA LEU A 74 14.33 2.67 -5.27
C LEU A 74 14.75 1.28 -5.73
N HIS A 75 13.80 0.44 -6.15
CA HIS A 75 14.11 -0.87 -6.70
C HIS A 75 14.91 -0.77 -8.02
N THR A 76 14.54 0.15 -8.94
CA THR A 76 15.27 0.32 -10.20
C THR A 76 16.68 0.90 -10.00
N HIS A 77 16.89 1.67 -8.94
CA HIS A 77 18.20 2.21 -8.57
C HIS A 77 18.99 1.31 -7.59
N GLN A 78 18.51 0.08 -7.35
CA GLN A 78 19.16 -0.89 -6.45
C GLN A 78 19.36 -0.35 -5.00
N MET A 79 18.46 0.53 -4.56
CA MET A 79 18.44 1.14 -3.22
C MET A 79 17.45 0.42 -2.30
N GLY A 80 17.42 0.84 -1.03
CA GLY A 80 16.53 0.28 -0.01
C GLY A 80 15.04 0.59 -0.25
N TYR A 81 14.35 -0.25 -1.01
CA TYR A 81 12.94 -0.04 -1.39
C TYR A 81 11.90 -0.47 -0.34
N LYS A 82 12.25 -1.28 0.67
CA LYS A 82 11.26 -1.74 1.67
C LYS A 82 10.93 -0.62 2.68
N HIS A 83 9.73 -0.66 3.27
CA HIS A 83 9.23 0.36 4.22
C HIS A 83 10.13 0.60 5.45
N GLN A 84 10.94 -0.39 5.82
CA GLN A 84 11.87 -0.30 6.94
C GLN A 84 13.13 0.50 6.60
N ASN A 85 13.52 0.52 5.31
CA ASN A 85 14.75 1.14 4.85
C ASN A 85 14.68 2.67 4.98
N ARG A 86 15.84 3.27 5.24
CA ARG A 86 16.00 4.72 5.39
C ARG A 86 15.67 5.44 4.07
N ASP A 87 16.17 4.92 2.96
CA ASP A 87 15.96 5.50 1.62
C ASP A 87 14.48 5.66 1.30
N PHE A 88 13.67 4.62 1.54
CA PHE A 88 12.22 4.68 1.37
C PHE A 88 11.57 5.77 2.21
N LYS A 89 11.95 5.88 3.49
CA LYS A 89 11.37 6.89 4.39
C LYS A 89 11.71 8.31 3.95
N ILE A 90 12.96 8.54 3.51
CA ILE A 90 13.41 9.85 3.01
C ILE A 90 12.67 10.19 1.72
N LEU A 91 12.69 9.30 0.73
CA LEU A 91 12.08 9.56 -0.57
C LEU A 91 10.57 9.77 -0.45
N LEU A 92 9.87 8.94 0.34
CA LEU A 92 8.42 9.08 0.55
C LEU A 92 8.08 10.46 1.14
N LYS A 93 8.87 10.95 2.10
CA LYS A 93 8.70 12.28 2.69
C LYS A 93 8.96 13.37 1.66
N GLN A 94 10.03 13.26 0.88
CA GLN A 94 10.41 14.24 -0.15
C GLN A 94 9.32 14.40 -1.22
N VAL A 95 8.75 13.30 -1.71
CA VAL A 95 7.72 13.35 -2.76
C VAL A 95 6.32 13.63 -2.20
N GLY A 96 6.14 13.67 -0.88
CA GLY A 96 4.83 13.84 -0.23
C GLY A 96 3.89 12.67 -0.51
N GLY A 97 4.41 11.44 -0.53
CA GLY A 97 3.61 10.23 -0.69
C GLY A 97 2.97 9.80 0.64
N SER A 98 1.87 9.04 0.57
CA SER A 98 1.23 8.53 1.79
C SER A 98 1.87 7.23 2.24
N ARG A 99 2.14 7.06 3.55
CA ARG A 99 2.58 5.77 4.11
C ARG A 99 1.43 4.77 4.20
N TYR A 100 0.20 5.26 4.39
CA TYR A 100 -0.98 4.44 4.62
C TYR A 100 -2.11 4.85 3.68
N ALA A 101 -2.86 3.89 3.15
CA ALA A 101 -4.12 4.20 2.50
C ALA A 101 -5.13 4.63 3.57
N PRO A 102 -5.95 5.67 3.32
CA PRO A 102 -6.99 6.06 4.26
C PRO A 102 -8.04 4.95 4.37
N ASP A 103 -8.72 4.89 5.52
CA ASP A 103 -9.83 3.96 5.70
C ASP A 103 -11.09 4.50 5.02
N ILE A 104 -11.52 3.81 3.98
CA ILE A 104 -12.75 4.10 3.22
C ILE A 104 -13.94 3.26 3.69
N GLY A 105 -13.90 2.77 4.94
CA GLY A 105 -14.99 2.00 5.56
C GLY A 105 -15.09 0.55 5.11
N LEU A 106 -14.09 0.06 4.36
CA LEU A 106 -14.02 -1.33 3.89
C LEU A 106 -13.19 -2.23 4.81
N ALA A 107 -12.58 -1.66 5.84
CA ALA A 107 -11.90 -2.41 6.87
C ALA A 107 -12.88 -3.39 7.56
N LYS A 108 -12.46 -4.64 7.71
CA LYS A 108 -13.27 -5.63 8.42
C LYS A 108 -13.25 -5.29 9.91
N LYS A 109 -14.44 -5.21 10.51
CA LYS A 109 -14.61 -5.04 11.96
C LYS A 109 -14.01 -6.22 12.73
N ILE A 110 -13.48 -5.94 13.91
CA ILE A 110 -13.03 -6.95 14.87
C ILE A 110 -14.23 -7.85 15.22
N LYS A 111 -14.02 -9.16 15.25
CA LYS A 111 -15.07 -10.15 15.53
C LYS A 111 -14.79 -11.01 16.75
N TYR A 112 -13.52 -11.13 17.13
CA TYR A 112 -13.07 -12.03 18.17
C TYR A 112 -12.14 -11.29 19.11
N THR A 113 -12.33 -11.52 20.40
CA THR A 113 -11.47 -11.03 21.47
C THR A 113 -10.94 -12.24 22.20
N TYR A 114 -9.62 -12.36 22.29
CA TYR A 114 -8.94 -13.42 23.06
C TYR A 114 -8.21 -12.80 24.24
N GLN A 115 -8.23 -13.48 25.38
CA GLN A 115 -7.42 -13.11 26.54
C GLN A 115 -6.35 -14.18 26.76
N CYS A 116 -5.10 -13.76 26.93
CA CYS A 116 -4.04 -14.69 27.34
C CYS A 116 -4.27 -15.10 28.79
N THR A 117 -4.25 -16.40 29.07
CA THR A 117 -4.42 -16.94 30.43
C THR A 117 -3.23 -16.67 31.35
N ASN A 118 -2.04 -16.42 30.80
CA ASN A 118 -0.84 -16.13 31.60
C ASN A 118 -0.71 -14.63 31.91
N CYS A 119 -0.64 -13.78 30.87
CA CYS A 119 -0.40 -12.34 31.05
C CYS A 119 -1.66 -11.46 31.00
N HIS A 120 -2.85 -12.06 30.85
CA HIS A 120 -4.16 -11.37 30.79
C HIS A 120 -4.33 -10.35 29.67
N LYS A 121 -3.38 -10.25 28.74
CA LYS A 121 -3.43 -9.34 27.59
C LYS A 121 -4.56 -9.71 26.64
N LEU A 122 -5.31 -8.69 26.20
CA LEU A 122 -6.36 -8.81 25.21
C LEU A 122 -5.80 -8.72 23.79
N TYR A 123 -6.26 -9.62 22.93
CA TYR A 123 -5.93 -9.67 21.50
C TYR A 123 -7.21 -9.60 20.68
N TYR A 124 -7.36 -8.50 19.95
CA TYR A 124 -8.49 -8.26 19.05
C TYR A 124 -8.18 -8.78 17.65
N ARG A 125 -9.05 -9.64 17.11
CA ARG A 125 -8.85 -10.29 15.81
C ARG A 125 -10.11 -10.26 14.97
N ILE A 126 -9.90 -10.18 13.65
CA ILE A 126 -10.97 -10.29 12.64
C ILE A 126 -11.22 -11.77 12.29
N ARG A 127 -10.18 -12.61 12.35
CA ARG A 127 -10.23 -14.05 12.09
C ARG A 127 -9.98 -14.82 13.39
N ARG A 128 -10.56 -16.01 13.50
CA ARG A 128 -10.27 -16.91 14.61
C ARG A 128 -8.79 -17.31 14.60
N ILE A 129 -8.18 -17.43 15.77
CA ILE A 129 -6.86 -18.05 15.91
C ILE A 129 -7.01 -19.57 15.82
N ASP A 130 -5.96 -20.25 15.38
CA ASP A 130 -5.87 -21.69 15.55
C ASP A 130 -5.56 -21.99 17.02
N LEU A 131 -6.55 -22.55 17.74
CA LEU A 131 -6.44 -22.87 19.16
C LEU A 131 -5.46 -24.03 19.43
N LYS A 132 -5.00 -24.76 18.41
CA LYS A 132 -3.95 -25.79 18.54
C LYS A 132 -2.54 -25.20 18.39
N LYS A 133 -2.41 -24.04 17.75
CA LYS A 133 -1.12 -23.41 17.38
C LYS A 133 -1.16 -21.92 17.70
N TYR A 134 -1.21 -21.59 18.98
CA TYR A 134 -1.14 -20.20 19.45
C TYR A 134 -0.10 -20.04 20.55
N VAL A 135 0.50 -18.85 20.62
CA VAL A 135 1.40 -18.43 21.69
C VAL A 135 1.06 -17.00 22.10
N CYS A 136 1.42 -16.62 23.31
CA CYS A 136 1.35 -15.24 23.74
C CYS A 136 2.35 -14.41 22.92
N GLY A 137 1.89 -13.30 22.32
CA GLY A 137 2.74 -12.38 21.56
C GLY A 137 3.34 -11.25 22.39
N LYS A 138 3.35 -11.40 23.71
CA LYS A 138 4.05 -10.53 24.66
C LYS A 138 5.39 -11.17 24.96
#